data_AF-A0A7Y2Q753-F1
#
_entry.id   AF-A0A7Y2Q753-F1
#
_cell.length_a   1.000
_cell.length_b   1.000
_cell.length_c   1.000
_cell.angle_alpha   90.00
_cell.angle_beta   90.00
_cell.angle_gamma   90.00
#
_symmetry.space_group_name_H-M   'P 1'
#
loop_
_entity.id
_entity.type
_entity.pdbx_description
1 polymer ?
#
loop_
_entity_poly.entity_id
_entity_poly.type
_entity_poly.pdbx_seq_one_letter_code
_entity_poly.pdbx_strand_id
1 'polypeptide(L)'
;MHYFKPLLKRSHQVLVAEDGSICVGKIPGKSKKIIQSPPPWVAVLISKLDGEHTMPRILNELKAEQYDVTNGDVHDFVSALAGCGLIEER
;
A
#
# COMPACT_ATOMS: atom_id res chain seq x y z
N MET A 1 3.47 12.66 -18.02
CA MET A 1 3.08 12.36 -16.63
C MET A 1 3.58 10.96 -16.30
N HIS A 2 4.36 10.80 -15.23
CA HIS A 2 4.87 9.49 -14.84
C HIS A 2 3.70 8.68 -14.27
N TYR A 3 3.19 7.72 -15.05
CA TYR A 3 2.21 6.75 -14.60
C TYR A 3 2.91 5.70 -13.73
N PHE A 4 3.37 6.12 -12.55
CA PHE A 4 4.01 5.21 -11.60
C PHE A 4 3.02 4.13 -11.19
N LYS A 5 3.43 2.88 -11.37
CA LYS A 5 2.68 1.68 -10.99
C LYS A 5 3.38 1.05 -9.80
N PRO A 6 2.98 1.37 -8.56
CA PRO A 6 3.61 0.79 -7.39
C PRO A 6 3.39 -0.72 -7.37
N LEU A 7 4.44 -1.45 -7.02
CA LEU A 7 4.41 -2.89 -6.82
C LEU A 7 5.03 -3.19 -5.46
N LEU A 8 4.29 -3.85 -4.58
CA LEU A 8 4.89 -4.44 -3.38
C LEU A 8 5.93 -5.48 -3.77
N LYS A 9 7.00 -5.56 -2.99
CA LYS A 9 8.04 -6.56 -3.23
C LYS A 9 7.44 -7.95 -3.31
N ARG A 10 7.76 -8.69 -4.39
CA ARG A 10 7.18 -10.02 -4.64
C ARG A 10 7.50 -11.04 -3.55
N SER A 11 8.58 -10.80 -2.81
CA SER A 11 9.01 -11.59 -1.65
C SER A 11 8.22 -11.29 -0.37
N HIS A 12 7.36 -10.27 -0.38
CA HIS A 12 6.60 -9.81 0.78
C HIS A 12 5.16 -10.33 0.70
N GLN A 13 4.64 -10.66 1.88
CA GLN A 13 3.25 -11.01 2.11
C GLN A 13 2.57 -9.87 2.86
N VAL A 14 1.27 -9.75 2.62
CA VAL A 14 0.37 -8.85 3.35
C VAL A 14 -0.56 -9.71 4.20
N LEU A 15 -0.59 -9.45 5.50
CA LEU A 15 -1.54 -10.06 6.43
C LEU A 15 -2.36 -8.96 7.08
N VAL A 16 -3.67 -9.17 7.19
CA VAL A 16 -4.59 -8.29 7.91
C VAL A 16 -5.06 -9.03 9.15
N ALA A 17 -4.86 -8.45 10.33
CA ALA A 17 -5.31 -9.02 11.59
C ALA A 17 -6.78 -8.65 11.87
N GLU A 18 -7.41 -9.35 12.82
CA GLU A 18 -8.81 -9.13 13.20
C GLU A 18 -9.06 -7.72 13.75
N ASP A 19 -8.04 -7.10 14.35
CA ASP A 19 -8.09 -5.72 14.87
C ASP A 19 -7.88 -4.65 13.78
N GLY A 20 -7.76 -5.07 12.51
CA GLY A 20 -7.51 -4.19 11.37
C GLY A 20 -6.03 -3.80 11.19
N SER A 21 -5.12 -4.25 12.05
CA SER A 21 -3.69 -4.04 11.86
C SER A 21 -3.19 -4.77 10.60
N ILE A 22 -2.26 -4.14 9.88
CA ILE A 22 -1.71 -4.70 8.64
C ILE A 22 -0.22 -5.00 8.83
N CYS A 23 0.19 -6.21 8.50
CA CYS A 23 1.58 -6.63 8.46
C CYS A 23 2.04 -6.80 7.02
N VAL A 24 3.07 -6.07 6.61
CA VAL A 24 3.69 -6.17 5.27
C VAL A 24 5.15 -6.55 5.43
N GLY A 25 5.59 -7.66 4.84
CA GLY A 25 6.95 -8.14 5.08
C GLY A 25 7.25 -9.50 4.48
N LYS A 26 8.51 -9.91 4.55
CA LYS A 26 8.88 -11.32 4.33
C LYS A 26 8.43 -12.13 5.54
N ILE A 27 7.51 -13.08 5.33
CA ILE A 27 6.90 -13.88 6.41
C ILE A 27 7.10 -15.38 6.13
N PRO A 28 7.66 -16.16 7.08
CA PRO A 28 8.30 -15.73 8.32
C PRO A 28 9.63 -14.98 8.07
N GLY A 29 9.91 -13.92 8.83
CA GLY A 29 11.12 -13.11 8.67
C GLY A 29 11.17 -11.89 9.59
N LYS A 30 12.38 -11.32 9.78
CA LYS A 30 12.61 -10.10 10.58
C LYS A 30 12.24 -8.82 9.83
N SER A 31 12.23 -8.88 8.50
CA SER A 31 11.93 -7.73 7.62
C SER A 31 10.41 -7.64 7.40
N LYS A 32 9.70 -7.11 8.40
CA LYS A 32 8.27 -6.82 8.34
C LYS A 32 7.96 -5.47 8.99
N LYS A 33 6.99 -4.77 8.43
CA LYS A 33 6.41 -3.54 8.97
C LYS A 33 5.00 -3.85 9.44
N ILE A 34 4.68 -3.42 10.66
CA ILE A 34 3.35 -3.49 11.22
C ILE A 34 2.77 -2.07 11.17
N ILE A 35 1.60 -1.94 10.59
CA ILE A 35 0.81 -0.70 10.51
C ILE A 35 -0.37 -0.92 11.46
N GLN A 36 -0.32 -0.25 12.60
CA GLN A 36 -1.37 -0.36 13.63
C GLN A 36 -2.46 0.66 13.35
N SER A 37 -3.72 0.23 13.52
CA SER A 37 -4.91 1.06 13.33
C SER A 37 -4.86 1.94 12.08
N PRO A 38 -4.58 1.37 10.89
CA PRO A 38 -4.52 2.16 9.67
C PRO A 38 -5.89 2.78 9.34
N PRO A 39 -5.92 3.92 8.61
CA PRO A 39 -7.13 4.38 7.97
C PRO A 39 -7.76 3.28 7.11
N PRO A 40 -9.11 3.18 7.02
CA PRO A 40 -9.79 2.08 6.33
C PRO A 40 -9.35 1.87 4.87
N TRP A 41 -9.02 2.97 4.17
CA TRP A 41 -8.59 2.94 2.77
C TRP A 41 -7.24 2.27 2.55
N VAL A 42 -6.40 2.11 3.59
CA VAL A 42 -5.04 1.57 3.46
C VAL A 42 -5.04 0.10 3.06
N ALA A 43 -5.97 -0.71 3.59
CA ALA A 43 -6.06 -2.12 3.22
C ALA A 43 -6.37 -2.27 1.72
N VAL A 44 -7.31 -1.45 1.23
CA VAL A 44 -7.66 -1.38 -0.19
C VAL A 44 -6.47 -0.88 -1.01
N LEU A 45 -5.82 0.21 -0.59
CA LEU A 45 -4.62 0.73 -1.26
C LEU A 45 -3.56 -0.37 -1.43
N ILE A 46 -3.19 -1.06 -0.35
CA ILE A 46 -2.17 -2.11 -0.33
C ILE A 46 -2.51 -3.23 -1.30
N SER A 47 -3.78 -3.62 -1.41
CA SER A 47 -4.25 -4.64 -2.37
C SER A 47 -4.04 -4.25 -3.84
N LYS A 48 -3.88 -2.95 -4.13
CA LYS A 48 -3.68 -2.40 -5.48
C LYS A 48 -2.23 -2.05 -5.80
N LEU A 49 -1.30 -2.30 -4.88
CA LEU A 49 0.15 -2.13 -5.13
C LEU A 49 0.69 -3.36 -5.86
N ASP A 50 0.14 -3.64 -7.03
CA ASP A 50 0.32 -4.88 -7.80
C ASP A 50 1.17 -4.67 -9.08
N GLY A 51 1.65 -3.46 -9.33
CA GLY A 51 2.40 -3.11 -10.53
C GLY A 51 1.56 -2.97 -11.79
N GLU A 52 0.24 -3.13 -11.70
CA GLU A 52 -0.72 -2.94 -12.80
C GLU A 52 -1.48 -1.62 -12.65
N HIS A 53 -1.90 -1.29 -11.43
CA HIS A 53 -2.60 -0.06 -11.13
C HIS A 53 -1.65 1.13 -11.04
N THR A 54 -2.01 2.24 -11.70
CA THR A 54 -1.28 3.50 -11.60
C THR A 54 -1.76 4.28 -10.37
N MET A 55 -0.92 5.13 -9.78
CA MET A 55 -1.31 5.99 -8.65
C MET A 55 -2.65 6.73 -8.85
N PRO A 56 -2.91 7.39 -10.02
CA PRO A 56 -4.20 8.05 -10.24
C PRO A 56 -5.39 7.08 -10.32
N ARG A 57 -5.17 5.88 -10.87
CA ARG A 57 -6.23 4.85 -10.94
C ARG A 57 -6.59 4.36 -9.54
N ILE A 58 -5.60 4.09 -8.70
CA ILE A 58 -5.82 3.67 -7.32
C ILE A 58 -6.60 4.73 -6.55
N LEU A 59 -6.22 6.01 -6.68
CA LEU A 59 -6.96 7.12 -6.06
C LEU A 59 -8.43 7.17 -6.49
N ASN A 60 -8.70 7.00 -7.78
CA ASN A 60 -10.06 7.00 -8.30
C ASN A 60 -10.90 5.83 -7.77
N GLU A 61 -10.30 4.64 -7.65
CA GLU A 61 -10.96 3.46 -7.07
C GLU A 61 -11.30 3.69 -5.59
N LEU A 62 -10.35 4.22 -4.80
CA LEU A 62 -10.62 4.57 -3.39
C LEU A 62 -11.73 5.61 -3.23
N LYS A 63 -11.76 6.63 -4.09
CA LYS A 63 -12.85 7.62 -4.10
C LYS A 63 -14.19 7.04 -4.53
N ALA A 64 -14.19 6.09 -5.47
CA ALA A 64 -15.41 5.38 -5.87
C ALA A 64 -15.99 4.54 -4.73
N GLU A 65 -15.12 4.03 -3.85
CA GLU A 65 -15.49 3.37 -2.59
C GLU A 65 -15.86 4.36 -1.46
N GLN A 66 -15.98 5.66 -1.76
CA GLN A 66 -16.37 6.73 -0.84
C GLN A 66 -15.39 6.97 0.32
N TYR A 67 -14.12 6.56 0.19
CA TYR A 67 -13.10 6.95 1.14
C TYR A 67 -12.75 8.44 1.01
N ASP A 68 -12.67 9.13 2.15
CA ASP A 68 -12.13 10.49 2.23
C ASP A 68 -10.59 10.41 2.16
N VAL A 69 -10.06 10.46 0.94
CA VAL A 69 -8.63 10.32 0.65
C VAL A 69 -8.20 11.28 -0.45
N THR A 70 -7.06 11.93 -0.23
CA THR A 70 -6.47 12.87 -1.17
C THR A 70 -5.36 12.22 -1.99
N ASN A 71 -4.95 12.89 -3.08
CA ASN A 71 -3.79 12.44 -3.83
C ASN A 71 -2.51 12.48 -2.98
N GLY A 72 -2.40 13.45 -2.07
CA GLY A 72 -1.28 13.57 -1.13
C GLY A 72 -1.18 12.34 -0.23
N ASP A 73 -2.30 11.93 0.38
CA ASP A 73 -2.32 10.77 1.30
C ASP A 73 -1.82 9.48 0.63
N VAL A 74 -2.29 9.21 -0.60
CA VAL A 74 -1.86 8.03 -1.37
C VAL A 74 -0.37 8.12 -1.70
N HIS A 75 0.10 9.28 -2.16
CA HIS A 75 1.51 9.49 -2.49
C HIS A 75 2.44 9.38 -1.27
N ASP A 76 2.08 10.01 -0.16
CA ASP A 76 2.86 10.01 1.07
C ASP A 76 2.94 8.59 1.65
N PHE A 77 1.83 7.86 1.63
CA PHE A 77 1.80 6.48 2.11
C PHE A 77 2.67 5.55 1.25
N VAL A 78 2.53 5.62 -0.08
CA VAL A 78 3.37 4.81 -0.99
C VAL A 78 4.84 5.19 -0.89
N SER A 79 5.15 6.48 -0.71
CA SER A 79 6.52 6.95 -0.48
C SER A 79 7.08 6.43 0.86
N ALA A 80 6.26 6.38 1.92
CA ALA A 80 6.65 5.79 3.19
C ALA A 80 6.92 4.28 3.09
N LEU A 81 6.11 3.55 2.31
CA LEU A 81 6.37 2.13 2.01
C LEU A 81 7.67 1.94 1.23
N ALA A 82 7.93 2.80 0.23
CA ALA A 82 9.16 2.79 -0.54
C ALA A 82 10.38 3.09 0.35
N GLY A 83 10.29 4.08 1.24
CA GLY A 83 11.33 4.38 2.24
C GLY A 83 11.56 3.26 3.26
N CYS A 84 10.55 2.41 3.50
CA CYS A 84 10.70 1.17 4.27
C CYS A 84 11.26 0.00 3.44
N GLY A 85 11.57 0.20 2.16
CA GLY A 85 12.05 -0.83 1.25
C GLY A 85 11.01 -1.91 0.93
N LEU A 86 9.71 -1.59 1.00
CA LEU A 86 8.60 -2.53 0.77
C LEU A 86 8.08 -2.49 -0.68
N ILE A 87 8.36 -1.42 -1.41
CA ILE A 87 8.03 -1.28 -2.84
C ILE A 87 9.21 -1.78 -3.68
N GLU A 88 8.92 -2.43 -4.81
CA GLU A 88 9.93 -2.79 -5.82
C GLU A 88 10.54 -1.52 -6.43
N GLU A 89 11.85 -1.43 -6.41
CA GLU A 89 12.61 -0.40 -7.14
C GLU A 89 12.68 -0.85 -8.61
N ARG A 90 12.05 -0.10 -9.51
CA ARG A 90 12.12 -0.33 -10.96
C ARG A 90 12.92 0.76 -11.65
#